data_AF-A0A7R9WLZ7-F1
#
_entry.id   AF-A0A7R9WLZ7-F1
#
_cell.length_a   1.000
_cell.length_b   1.000
_cell.length_c   1.000
_cell.angle_alpha   90.00
_cell.angle_beta   90.00
_cell.angle_gamma   90.00
#
_symmetry.space_group_name_H-M   'P 1'
#
loop_
_entity.id
_entity.type
_entity.pdbx_description
1 polymer ?
#
loop_
_entity_poly.entity_id
_entity_poly.type
_entity_poly.pdbx_seq_one_letter_code
_entity_poly.pdbx_strand_id
1 'polypeptide(L)'
;MAVREVPAEWVASRLCSSDLAIVDVRGPEREGGWIPGSWDVPHVVDVRSLAKRVAESGATRVVFHCMFSQCRGPGNASRFEAELAKNRVSRVRVYVLAGGMAGWVNRYYGT
;
A
#
# COMPACT_ATOMS: atom_id res chain seq x y z
N MET A 1 -16.31 -2.53 5.24
CA MET A 1 -16.20 -2.65 3.76
C MET A 1 -15.04 -3.59 3.48
N ALA A 2 -15.19 -4.54 2.56
CA ALA A 2 -14.09 -5.41 2.16
C ALA A 2 -13.10 -4.60 1.33
N VAL A 3 -11.84 -4.53 1.78
CA VAL A 3 -10.77 -3.84 1.04
C VAL A 3 -10.43 -4.66 -0.20
N ARG A 4 -10.15 -3.99 -1.33
CA ARG A 4 -9.84 -4.67 -2.59
C ARG A 4 -8.42 -5.23 -2.54
N GLU A 5 -8.25 -6.53 -2.72
CA GLU A 5 -6.93 -7.14 -2.80
C GLU A 5 -6.40 -7.19 -4.25
N VAL A 6 -5.08 -7.10 -4.39
CA VAL A 6 -4.36 -7.25 -5.67
C VAL A 6 -3.20 -8.25 -5.51
N PRO A 7 -2.93 -9.08 -6.52
CA PRO A 7 -1.82 -10.03 -6.48
C PRO A 7 -0.47 -9.32 -6.71
N ALA A 8 0.63 -10.00 -6.34
CA ALA A 8 1.98 -9.44 -6.43
C ALA A 8 2.38 -9.08 -7.88
N GLU A 9 1.95 -9.87 -8.86
CA GLU A 9 2.19 -9.64 -10.29
C GLU A 9 1.52 -8.38 -10.81
N TRP A 10 0.37 -8.01 -10.24
CA TRP A 10 -0.32 -6.79 -10.59
C TRP A 10 0.49 -5.55 -10.16
N VAL A 11 1.13 -5.62 -8.98
CA VAL A 11 2.03 -4.58 -8.48
C VAL A 11 3.34 -4.55 -9.26
N ALA A 12 3.96 -5.72 -9.49
CA ALA A 12 5.23 -5.84 -10.21
C ALA A 12 5.15 -5.27 -11.64
N SER A 13 4.07 -5.56 -12.36
CA SER A 13 3.83 -5.02 -13.71
C SER A 13 3.63 -3.49 -13.76
N ARG A 14 3.57 -2.82 -12.60
CA ARG A 14 3.30 -1.38 -12.47
C ARG A 14 4.35 -0.63 -11.64
N LEU A 15 5.48 -1.25 -11.27
CA LEU A 15 6.51 -0.61 -10.44
C LEU A 15 7.06 0.70 -11.03
N CYS A 16 7.08 0.82 -12.37
CA CYS A 16 7.53 2.03 -13.06
C CYS A 16 6.39 3.02 -13.36
N SER A 17 5.16 2.71 -12.97
CA SER A 17 4.01 3.57 -13.25
C SER A 17 3.92 4.71 -12.25
N SER A 18 3.86 5.95 -12.73
CA SER A 18 3.69 7.14 -11.89
C SER A 18 2.32 7.22 -11.21
N ASP A 19 1.37 6.41 -11.66
CA ASP A 19 0.01 6.38 -11.10
C ASP A 19 -0.16 5.44 -9.91
N LEU A 20 0.88 4.70 -9.52
CA LEU A 20 0.89 3.73 -8.44
C LEU A 20 1.78 4.20 -7.27
N ALA A 21 1.19 4.27 -6.08
CA ALA A 21 1.90 4.39 -4.82
C ALA A 21 1.81 3.09 -4.01
N ILE A 22 2.95 2.62 -3.51
CA ILE A 22 3.04 1.41 -2.68
C ILE A 22 3.36 1.87 -1.26
N VAL A 23 2.52 1.53 -0.29
CA VAL A 23 2.62 1.97 1.11
C VAL A 23 2.96 0.76 1.98
N ASP A 24 4.17 0.77 2.53
CA ASP A 24 4.68 -0.26 3.43
C ASP A 24 4.44 0.16 4.89
N VAL A 25 3.58 -0.56 5.60
CA VAL A 25 3.22 -0.26 7.00
C VAL A 25 3.89 -1.19 8.02
N ARG A 26 4.95 -1.90 7.62
CA ARG A 26 5.72 -2.79 8.50
C ARG A 26 6.47 -2.04 9.61
N GLY A 27 6.93 -0.83 9.34
CA GLY A 27 7.77 -0.06 10.26
C GLY A 27 9.13 -0.73 10.45
N PRO A 28 9.61 -0.99 11.68
CA PRO A 28 10.93 -1.59 11.92
C PRO A 28 11.15 -2.92 11.17
N GLU A 29 10.10 -3.72 10.97
CA GLU A 29 10.14 -4.98 10.19
C GLU A 29 10.36 -4.77 8.68
N ARG A 30 10.55 -3.53 8.23
CA ARG A 30 10.98 -3.20 6.87
C ARG A 30 12.48 -3.45 6.67
N GLU A 31 13.26 -3.42 7.75
CA GLU A 31 14.67 -3.79 7.72
C GLU A 31 14.84 -5.21 7.13
N GLY A 32 15.79 -5.38 6.22
CA GLY A 32 15.98 -6.64 5.47
C GLY A 32 15.36 -6.67 4.07
N GLY A 33 14.60 -5.65 3.67
CA GLY A 33 14.22 -5.43 2.27
C GLY A 33 12.80 -4.92 2.07
N TRP A 34 12.56 -4.27 0.93
CA TRP A 34 11.28 -3.67 0.59
C TRP A 34 10.96 -3.80 -0.91
N ILE A 35 9.68 -3.64 -1.24
CA ILE A 35 9.23 -3.58 -2.63
C ILE A 35 9.80 -2.30 -3.27
N PRO A 36 10.46 -2.37 -4.44
CA PRO A 36 11.04 -1.19 -5.08
C PRO A 36 10.06 -0.02 -5.19
N GLY A 37 10.51 1.17 -4.80
CA GLY A 37 9.68 2.40 -4.82
C GLY A 37 8.65 2.52 -3.69
N SER A 38 8.55 1.54 -2.78
CA SER A 38 7.59 1.63 -1.66
C SER A 38 7.93 2.76 -0.69
N TRP A 39 6.87 3.37 -0.16
CA TRP A 39 6.94 4.41 0.86
C TRP A 39 6.92 3.78 2.24
N ASP A 40 7.88 4.16 3.07
CA ASP A 40 7.85 3.84 4.50
C ASP A 40 6.76 4.64 5.19
N VAL A 41 5.74 3.97 5.73
CA VAL A 41 4.72 4.61 6.56
C VAL A 41 4.40 3.70 7.76
N PRO A 42 5.21 3.75 8.83
CA PRO A 42 5.19 2.75 9.91
C PRO A 42 3.87 2.68 10.69
N HIS A 43 3.44 1.45 11.00
CA HIS A 43 2.40 1.05 11.98
C HIS A 43 1.01 1.70 11.87
N VAL A 44 0.93 2.99 12.18
CA VAL A 44 -0.28 3.79 12.20
C VAL A 44 -0.08 4.94 11.24
N VAL A 45 -0.76 4.85 10.12
CA VAL A 45 -0.68 5.86 9.07
C VAL A 45 -1.39 7.12 9.54
N ASP A 46 -0.66 8.25 9.53
CA ASP A 46 -1.30 9.56 9.47
C ASP A 46 -1.94 9.72 8.09
N VAL A 47 -3.22 9.39 8.01
CA VAL A 47 -4.00 9.37 6.77
C VAL A 47 -4.09 10.73 6.09
N ARG A 48 -3.97 11.84 6.84
CA ARG A 48 -4.02 13.19 6.26
C ARG A 48 -2.70 13.52 5.56
N SER A 49 -1.59 13.28 6.24
CA SER A 49 -0.26 13.44 5.67
C SER A 49 -0.06 12.51 4.46
N LEU A 50 -0.55 11.27 4.55
CA LEU A 50 -0.53 10.35 3.40
C LEU A 50 -1.40 10.85 2.24
N ALA A 51 -2.60 11.38 2.51
CA ALA A 51 -3.49 11.89 1.45
C ALA A 51 -2.85 13.06 0.70
N LYS A 52 -2.18 13.97 1.43
CA LYS A 52 -1.40 15.06 0.84
C LYS A 52 -0.27 14.52 -0.04
N ARG A 53 0.52 13.58 0.47
CA ARG A 53 1.62 12.95 -0.29
C ARG A 53 1.12 12.24 -1.56
N VAL A 54 0.00 11.53 -1.48
CA VAL A 54 -0.64 10.88 -2.65
C VAL A 54 -1.07 11.93 -3.66
N ALA A 55 -1.69 13.03 -3.22
CA ALA A 55 -2.11 14.11 -4.11
C ALA A 55 -0.91 14.78 -4.82
N GLU A 56 0.19 15.02 -4.11
CA GLU A 56 1.43 15.60 -4.65
C GLU A 56 2.13 14.66 -5.63
N SER A 57 2.12 13.35 -5.37
CA SER A 57 2.70 12.35 -6.27
C SER A 57 1.93 12.16 -7.59
N GLY A 58 0.67 12.60 -7.64
CA GLY A 58 -0.24 12.32 -8.77
C GLY A 58 -0.75 10.88 -8.83
N ALA A 59 -0.43 10.03 -7.84
CA ALA A 59 -0.88 8.65 -7.81
C ALA A 59 -2.41 8.54 -7.75
N THR A 60 -2.96 7.64 -8.56
CA THR A 60 -4.40 7.34 -8.59
C THR A 60 -4.71 5.97 -8.01
N ARG A 61 -3.68 5.14 -7.75
CA ARG A 61 -3.79 3.84 -7.12
C ARG A 61 -2.82 3.77 -5.94
N VAL A 62 -3.33 3.36 -4.79
CA VAL A 62 -2.55 3.22 -3.56
C VAL A 62 -2.68 1.80 -3.07
N VAL A 63 -1.57 1.07 -3.01
CA VAL A 63 -1.53 -0.31 -2.52
C VAL A 63 -0.86 -0.32 -1.15
N PHE A 64 -1.60 -0.77 -0.14
CA PHE A 64 -1.07 -0.97 1.20
C PHE A 64 -0.56 -2.41 1.37
N HIS A 65 0.52 -2.58 2.11
CA HIS A 65 0.94 -3.91 2.56
C HIS A 65 1.59 -3.85 3.94
N CYS A 66 1.57 -4.98 4.66
CA CYS A 66 2.44 -5.20 5.81
C CYS A 66 3.26 -6.47 5.59
N MET A 67 3.54 -7.24 6.65
CA MET A 67 4.24 -8.52 6.50
C MET A 67 3.37 -9.55 5.77
N PHE A 68 2.15 -9.79 6.25
CA PHE A 68 1.21 -10.78 5.68
C PHE A 68 -0.09 -10.16 5.14
N SER A 69 -0.25 -8.84 5.27
CA SER A 69 -1.48 -8.10 4.91
C SER A 69 -2.77 -8.59 5.59
N GLN A 70 -2.70 -9.15 6.79
CA GLN A 70 -3.89 -9.64 7.51
C GLN A 70 -4.46 -8.66 8.55
N CYS A 71 -3.63 -7.76 9.08
CA CYS A 71 -4.05 -6.80 10.13
C CYS A 71 -3.75 -5.35 9.74
N ARG A 72 -2.47 -4.95 9.80
CA ARG A 72 -2.03 -3.55 9.60
C ARG A 72 -2.31 -3.02 8.20
N GLY A 73 -2.08 -3.83 7.16
CA GLY A 73 -2.36 -3.44 5.77
C GLY A 73 -3.84 -3.09 5.55
N PRO A 74 -4.78 -4.03 5.74
CA PRO A 74 -6.22 -3.77 5.59
C PRO A 74 -6.75 -2.67 6.51
N GLY A 75 -6.27 -2.60 7.75
CA GLY A 75 -6.68 -1.58 8.72
C GLY A 75 -6.30 -0.17 8.28
N ASN A 76 -5.06 0.05 7.85
CA ASN A 76 -4.62 1.36 7.35
C ASN A 76 -5.26 1.70 6.01
N ALA A 77 -5.45 0.73 5.11
CA ALA A 77 -6.15 0.93 3.84
C ALA A 77 -7.60 1.41 4.07
N SER A 78 -8.34 0.78 5.00
CA SER A 78 -9.71 1.17 5.33
C SER A 78 -9.78 2.58 5.93
N ARG A 79 -8.85 2.93 6.82
CA ARG A 79 -8.76 4.29 7.41
C ARG A 79 -8.46 5.34 6.34
N PHE A 80 -7.58 5.01 5.41
CA PHE A 80 -7.22 5.90 4.31
C PHE A 80 -8.39 6.10 3.34
N GLU A 81 -9.11 5.02 2.98
CA GLU A 81 -10.31 5.10 2.15
C GLU A 81 -11.41 5.96 2.81
N ALA A 82 -11.60 5.83 4.12
CA ALA A 82 -12.53 6.67 4.87
C ALA A 82 -12.12 8.16 4.85
N GLU A 83 -10.81 8.47 4.95
CA GLU A 83 -10.32 9.84 4.86
C GLU A 83 -10.51 10.41 3.44
N LEU A 84 -10.25 9.61 2.39
CA LEU A 84 -10.52 10.03 1.01
C LEU A 84 -12.01 10.32 0.79
N ALA A 85 -12.90 9.46 1.29
CA ALA A 85 -14.34 9.64 1.20
C ALA A 85 -14.80 10.92 1.93
N LYS A 86 -14.29 11.16 3.14
CA LYS A 86 -14.55 12.38 3.92
C LYS A 86 -14.16 13.65 3.15
N ASN A 87 -13.04 13.60 2.43
CA ASN A 87 -12.55 14.72 1.62
C ASN A 87 -13.09 14.72 0.18
N ARG A 88 -14.07 13.86 -0.16
CA ARG A 88 -14.68 13.71 -1.48
C ARG A 88 -13.66 13.43 -2.60
N VAL A 89 -12.55 12.75 -2.27
CA VAL A 89 -11.51 12.36 -3.24
C VAL A 89 -11.90 11.02 -3.87
N SER A 90 -12.49 11.07 -5.06
CA SER A 90 -12.96 9.87 -5.77
C SER A 90 -11.99 9.35 -6.85
N ARG A 91 -10.93 10.11 -7.18
CA ARG A 91 -9.95 9.72 -8.22
C ARG A 91 -8.97 8.64 -7.77
N VAL A 92 -8.79 8.49 -6.45
CA VAL A 92 -7.84 7.54 -5.87
C VAL A 92 -8.55 6.21 -5.59
N ARG A 93 -7.91 5.09 -5.92
CA ARG A 93 -8.36 3.73 -5.62
C ARG A 93 -7.40 3.10 -4.63
N VAL A 94 -7.95 2.50 -3.57
CA VAL A 94 -7.19 1.87 -2.50
C VAL A 94 -7.24 0.36 -2.65
N TYR A 95 -6.09 -0.28 -2.48
CA TYR A 95 -5.91 -1.73 -2.58
C TYR A 95 -5.03 -2.24 -1.44
N VAL A 96 -5.07 -3.55 -1.21
CA VAL A 96 -4.15 -4.28 -0.33
C VAL A 96 -3.39 -5.32 -1.14
N LEU A 97 -2.07 -5.40 -0.93
CA LEU A 97 -1.26 -6.46 -1.53
C LEU A 97 -1.57 -7.80 -0.88
N ALA A 98 -2.13 -8.74 -1.64
CA ALA A 98 -2.40 -10.09 -1.19
C ALA A 98 -1.11 -10.77 -0.71
N GLY A 99 -1.15 -11.40 0.46
CA GLY A 99 0.01 -12.07 1.07
C GLY A 99 1.11 -11.15 1.63
N GLY A 100 0.99 -9.83 1.45
CA GLY A 100 1.94 -8.85 1.97
C GLY A 100 3.37 -9.03 1.45
N MET A 101 4.35 -8.57 2.24
CA MET A 101 5.77 -8.74 1.91
C MET A 101 6.16 -10.23 1.85
N ALA A 102 5.62 -11.08 2.72
CA ALA A 102 5.92 -12.52 2.70
C ALA A 102 5.51 -13.16 1.37
N GLY A 103 4.31 -12.84 0.88
CA GLY A 103 3.83 -13.27 -0.44
C GLY A 103 4.69 -12.74 -1.58
N TRP A 104 5.10 -11.47 -1.50
CA TRP A 104 6.02 -10.86 -2.48
C TRP A 104 7.37 -11.58 -2.54
N VAL A 105 7.98 -11.85 -1.38
CA VAL A 105 9.28 -12.55 -1.28
C VAL A 105 9.18 -13.95 -1.86
N ASN A 106 8.20 -14.74 -1.41
CA ASN A 106 7.97 -16.09 -1.90
C ASN A 106 7.81 -16.09 -3.43
N ARG A 107 7.07 -15.11 -3.98
CA ARG A 107 6.80 -15.06 -5.41
C ARG A 107 8.01 -14.74 -6.29
N TYR A 108 8.90 -13.83 -5.86
CA TYR A 108 9.95 -13.28 -6.70
C TYR A 108 11.37 -13.70 -6.35
N TYR A 109 11.60 -14.09 -5.10
CA TYR A 109 12.92 -14.43 -4.60
C TYR A 109 13.04 -15.91 -4.25
N GLY A 110 11.90 -16.61 -4.12
CA GLY A 110 11.86 -17.97 -3.61
C GLY A 110 12.26 -18.02 -2.14
N THR A 111 11.64 -18.93 -1.39
CA THR A 111 12.14 -19.35 -0.08
C THR A 111 12.79 -20.71 -0.20
#